data_AF-A0A1S1GSI3-F1
#
_entry.id   AF-A0A1S1GSI3-F1
#
_cell.length_a   1.000
_cell.length_b   1.000
_cell.length_c   1.000
_cell.angle_alpha   90.00
_cell.angle_beta   90.00
_cell.angle_gamma   90.00
#
_symmetry.space_group_name_H-M   'P 1'
#
loop_
_entity.id
_entity.type
_entity.pdbx_description
1 polymer ?
#
loop_
_entity_poly.entity_id
_entity_poly.type
_entity_poly.pdbx_seq_one_letter_code
_entity_poly.pdbx_strand_id
1 'polypeptide(L)'
;MRYFKHIKDVLIPISICTLVILLIGCGKSSDGLAGREFKGIVDGKTDAIFTFKDDGTFKVVSAQGKSNAGEEFTGKYQIKEEGNSKYLVLSHFSKYIFGEGIKDHKLIYNEGNSSYYVYELVKDGEGLNLAICDGDGFEKNHDFKLLKRYEKQKSDIRLIENDN
;
A
#
# COMPACT_ATOMS: atom_id res chain seq x y z
N MET A 1 -47.88 31.31 0.00
CA MET A 1 -47.15 30.00 0.03
C MET A 1 -46.28 29.79 -1.22
N ARG A 2 -45.35 30.70 -1.56
CA ARG A 2 -44.41 30.51 -2.70
C ARG A 2 -42.94 30.44 -2.29
N TYR A 3 -42.56 31.14 -1.22
CA TYR A 3 -41.18 31.15 -0.70
C TYR A 3 -40.74 29.83 -0.04
N PHE A 4 -41.64 29.13 0.65
CA PHE A 4 -41.33 27.85 1.31
C PHE A 4 -41.12 26.67 0.35
N LYS A 5 -41.54 26.79 -0.92
CA LYS A 5 -41.34 25.74 -1.93
C LYS A 5 -39.90 25.77 -2.45
N HIS A 6 -39.39 26.96 -2.76
CA HIS A 6 -38.02 27.16 -3.24
C HIS A 6 -36.93 26.80 -2.23
N ILE A 7 -37.18 26.99 -0.92
CA ILE A 7 -36.21 26.64 0.13
C ILE A 7 -35.98 25.13 0.19
N LYS A 8 -37.03 24.33 -0.02
CA LYS A 8 -36.92 22.86 -0.04
C LYS A 8 -36.15 22.35 -1.26
N ASP A 9 -36.34 22.97 -2.42
CA ASP A 9 -35.69 22.57 -3.67
C ASP A 9 -34.17 22.85 -3.67
N VAL A 10 -33.69 23.79 -2.84
CA VAL A 10 -32.26 24.14 -2.72
C VAL A 10 -31.55 23.40 -1.59
N LEU A 11 -32.24 23.13 -0.47
CA LEU A 11 -31.64 22.45 0.69
C LEU A 11 -31.41 20.95 0.47
N ILE A 12 -32.28 20.29 -0.30
CA ILE A 12 -32.16 18.85 -0.59
C ILE A 12 -30.87 18.50 -1.35
N PRO A 13 -30.48 19.17 -2.45
CA PRO A 13 -29.23 18.85 -3.14
C PRO A 13 -27.98 19.21 -2.33
N ILE A 14 -28.01 20.28 -1.52
CA ILE A 14 -26.87 20.64 -0.65
C ILE A 14 -26.65 19.57 0.43
N SER A 15 -27.73 19.00 0.99
CA SER A 15 -27.64 17.92 1.97
C SER A 15 -27.11 16.61 1.38
N ILE A 16 -27.35 16.34 0.09
CA ILE A 16 -26.80 15.16 -0.59
C ILE A 16 -25.31 15.37 -0.90
N CYS A 17 -24.92 16.57 -1.35
CA CYS A 17 -23.53 16.90 -1.61
C CYS A 17 -22.66 16.85 -0.34
N THR A 18 -23.16 17.31 0.80
CA THR A 18 -22.42 17.20 2.07
C THR A 18 -22.34 15.76 2.59
N LEU A 19 -23.37 14.92 2.36
CA LEU A 19 -23.33 13.50 2.71
C LEU A 19 -22.31 12.70 1.87
N VAL A 20 -22.16 13.03 0.58
CA VAL A 20 -21.15 12.41 -0.29
C VAL A 20 -19.73 12.80 0.14
N ILE A 21 -19.51 14.06 0.56
CA ILE A 21 -18.20 14.51 1.05
C ILE A 21 -17.86 13.87 2.41
N LEU A 22 -18.85 13.64 3.28
CA LEU A 22 -18.66 12.95 4.57
C LEU A 22 -18.36 11.44 4.44
N LEU A 23 -18.82 10.79 3.35
CA LEU A 23 -18.51 9.38 3.07
C LEU A 23 -17.10 9.15 2.49
N ILE A 24 -16.48 10.20 1.94
CA ILE A 24 -15.09 10.15 1.43
C ILE A 24 -14.08 10.43 2.55
N GLY A 25 -14.54 10.96 3.70
CA GLY A 25 -13.68 11.51 4.75
C GLY A 25 -13.99 11.04 6.16
N CYS A 26 -14.41 9.79 6.37
CA CYS A 26 -14.43 9.21 7.72
C CYS A 26 -14.36 7.69 7.70
N GLY A 27 -13.16 7.16 7.53
CA GLY A 27 -12.84 5.79 7.85
C GLY A 27 -11.34 5.69 7.90
N LYS A 28 -10.77 5.56 9.11
CA LYS A 28 -9.43 4.97 9.25
C LYS A 28 -9.44 3.74 8.36
N SER A 29 -8.66 3.69 7.29
CA SER A 29 -8.74 2.57 6.37
C SER A 29 -8.59 1.27 7.16
N SER A 30 -9.55 0.37 7.01
CA SER A 30 -9.52 -0.98 7.59
C SER A 30 -8.37 -1.82 7.01
N ASP A 31 -7.67 -1.28 6.02
CA ASP A 31 -6.49 -1.88 5.43
C ASP A 31 -5.30 -1.97 6.40
N GLY A 32 -5.25 -1.12 7.43
CA GLY A 32 -4.19 -1.09 8.44
C GLY A 32 -2.91 -0.36 8.01
N LEU A 33 -2.90 0.25 6.82
CA LEU A 33 -1.75 1.01 6.31
C LEU A 33 -2.07 2.49 6.10
N ALA A 34 -3.27 2.83 5.60
CA ALA A 34 -3.53 4.19 5.17
C ALA A 34 -3.43 5.22 6.31
N GLY A 35 -2.82 6.35 6.00
CA GLY A 35 -2.57 7.45 6.93
C GLY A 35 -1.44 7.20 7.91
N ARG A 36 -0.63 6.14 7.73
CA ARG A 36 0.42 5.73 8.68
C ARG A 36 1.81 5.72 8.05
N GLU A 37 2.79 5.79 8.92
CA GLU A 37 4.21 5.66 8.59
C GLU A 37 4.77 4.36 9.17
N PHE A 38 5.68 3.71 8.44
CA PHE A 38 6.31 2.45 8.84
C PHE A 38 7.80 2.48 8.59
N LYS A 39 8.58 1.93 9.51
CA LYS A 39 9.97 1.54 9.27
C LYS A 39 9.99 0.23 8.49
N GLY A 40 10.59 0.26 7.31
CA GLY A 40 10.93 -0.94 6.55
C GLY A 40 12.24 -1.53 7.05
N ILE A 41 12.16 -2.64 7.75
CA ILE A 41 13.29 -3.31 8.42
C ILE A 41 13.70 -4.54 7.62
N VAL A 42 14.98 -4.64 7.32
CA VAL A 42 15.62 -5.80 6.67
C VAL A 42 16.79 -6.23 7.55
N ASP A 43 16.87 -7.52 7.86
CA ASP A 43 17.93 -8.10 8.70
C ASP A 43 18.17 -7.33 10.03
N GLY A 44 17.09 -6.81 10.61
CA GLY A 44 17.10 -6.06 11.88
C GLY A 44 17.52 -4.59 11.78
N LYS A 45 17.79 -4.07 10.58
CA LYS A 45 18.14 -2.66 10.34
C LYS A 45 17.02 -1.94 9.61
N THR A 46 16.79 -0.68 9.98
CA THR A 46 15.86 0.18 9.24
C THR A 46 16.50 0.59 7.93
N ASP A 47 15.94 0.10 6.82
CA ASP A 47 16.45 0.30 5.48
C ASP A 47 15.68 1.39 4.72
N ALA A 48 14.41 1.61 5.10
CA ALA A 48 13.57 2.64 4.53
C ALA A 48 12.47 3.11 5.49
N ILE A 49 11.89 4.26 5.21
CA ILE A 49 10.65 4.75 5.84
C ILE A 49 9.57 4.80 4.77
N PHE A 50 8.45 4.12 5.00
CA PHE A 50 7.26 4.17 4.17
C PHE A 50 6.21 5.06 4.79
N THR A 51 5.58 5.91 3.98
CA THR A 51 4.40 6.68 4.36
C THR A 51 3.27 6.29 3.41
N PHE A 52 2.20 5.70 3.91
CA PHE A 52 1.00 5.37 3.12
C PHE A 52 -0.06 6.43 3.37
N LYS A 53 -0.53 7.09 2.31
CA LYS A 53 -1.53 8.16 2.40
C LYS A 53 -2.93 7.62 2.10
N ASP A 54 -3.93 8.24 2.71
CA ASP A 54 -5.34 7.87 2.51
C ASP A 54 -5.84 8.01 1.06
N ASP A 55 -5.11 8.74 0.21
CA ASP A 55 -5.41 8.92 -1.22
C ASP A 55 -4.94 7.76 -2.12
N GLY A 56 -4.39 6.68 -1.53
CA GLY A 56 -3.86 5.54 -2.27
C GLY A 56 -2.47 5.78 -2.86
N THR A 57 -1.77 6.83 -2.42
CA THR A 57 -0.35 7.05 -2.74
C THR A 57 0.55 6.65 -1.59
N PHE A 58 1.77 6.22 -1.89
CA PHE A 58 2.79 5.95 -0.90
C PHE A 58 4.06 6.74 -1.22
N LYS A 59 4.80 7.11 -0.18
CA LYS A 59 6.18 7.58 -0.27
C LYS A 59 7.08 6.54 0.39
N VAL A 60 8.25 6.28 -0.19
CA VAL A 60 9.31 5.54 0.48
C VAL A 60 10.61 6.32 0.41
N VAL A 61 11.32 6.41 1.53
CA VAL A 61 12.58 7.14 1.68
C VAL A 61 13.66 6.19 2.17
N SER A 62 14.80 6.14 1.48
CA SER A 62 15.95 5.33 1.91
C SER A 62 16.50 5.85 3.25
N ALA A 63 16.72 4.94 4.20
CA ALA A 63 17.19 5.30 5.53
C ALA A 63 18.63 5.84 5.54
N GLN A 64 18.98 6.56 6.60
CA GLN A 64 20.33 7.08 6.81
C GLN A 64 21.37 5.95 6.95
N GLY A 65 22.59 6.19 6.49
CA GLY A 65 23.68 5.21 6.52
C GLY A 65 23.77 4.28 5.30
N LYS A 66 22.86 4.41 4.33
CA LYS A 66 22.93 3.75 3.01
C LYS A 66 23.60 4.68 1.98
N SER A 67 24.18 4.10 0.92
CA SER A 67 24.79 4.88 -0.18
C SER A 67 23.78 5.75 -0.91
N ASN A 68 22.50 5.38 -0.88
CA ASN A 68 21.38 6.12 -1.45
C ASN A 68 20.48 6.75 -0.38
N ALA A 69 21.01 7.06 0.81
CA ALA A 69 20.24 7.67 1.90
C ALA A 69 19.52 8.95 1.42
N GLY A 70 18.24 9.09 1.78
CA GLY A 70 17.40 10.22 1.37
C GLY A 70 16.83 10.13 -0.05
N GLU A 71 17.15 9.09 -0.83
CA GLU A 71 16.46 8.83 -2.10
C GLU A 71 14.97 8.57 -1.82
N GLU A 72 14.11 9.33 -2.51
CA GLU A 72 12.66 9.27 -2.32
C GLU A 72 11.97 8.70 -3.56
N PHE A 73 10.97 7.85 -3.35
CA PHE A 73 10.05 7.41 -4.38
C PHE A 73 8.62 7.66 -3.92
N THR A 74 7.81 8.15 -4.85
CA THR A 74 6.37 8.26 -4.66
C THR A 74 5.68 7.44 -5.73
N GLY A 75 4.65 6.70 -5.34
CA GLY A 75 3.88 5.85 -6.25
C GLY A 75 2.47 5.63 -5.75
N LYS A 76 1.73 4.76 -6.46
CA LYS A 76 0.41 4.31 -6.03
C LYS A 76 0.52 2.98 -5.31
N TYR A 77 -0.35 2.79 -4.32
CA TYR A 77 -0.54 1.50 -3.69
C TYR A 77 -2.03 1.14 -3.70
N GLN A 78 -2.29 -0.16 -3.60
CA GLN A 78 -3.64 -0.68 -3.36
C GLN A 78 -3.55 -1.92 -2.49
N ILE A 79 -4.62 -2.18 -1.75
CA ILE A 79 -4.77 -3.37 -0.93
C ILE A 79 -5.83 -4.25 -1.58
N LYS A 80 -5.50 -5.52 -1.79
CA LYS A 80 -6.40 -6.54 -2.31
C LYS A 80 -6.65 -7.58 -1.23
N GLU A 81 -7.91 -7.77 -0.88
CA GLU A 81 -8.33 -8.78 0.09
C GLU A 81 -8.98 -9.94 -0.67
N GLU A 82 -8.47 -11.15 -0.46
CA GLU A 82 -8.95 -12.38 -1.09
C GLU A 82 -9.00 -13.48 -0.03
N GLY A 83 -10.22 -13.85 0.38
CA GLY A 83 -10.43 -14.74 1.51
C GLY A 83 -9.86 -14.15 2.80
N ASN A 84 -8.90 -14.86 3.40
CA ASN A 84 -8.22 -14.42 4.64
C ASN A 84 -6.86 -13.76 4.37
N SER A 85 -6.45 -13.66 3.10
CA SER A 85 -5.17 -13.06 2.71
C SER A 85 -5.36 -11.63 2.27
N LYS A 86 -4.39 -10.78 2.62
CA LYS A 86 -4.33 -9.38 2.23
C LYS A 86 -3.04 -9.16 1.44
N TYR A 87 -3.15 -8.53 0.28
CA TYR A 87 -2.02 -8.28 -0.61
C TYR A 87 -1.82 -6.79 -0.80
N LEU A 88 -0.59 -6.35 -0.64
CA LEU A 88 -0.12 -5.00 -0.93
C LEU A 88 0.46 -4.96 -2.35
N VAL A 89 -0.16 -4.16 -3.22
CA VAL A 89 0.31 -3.93 -4.58
C VAL A 89 0.86 -2.51 -4.67
N LEU A 90 2.11 -2.37 -5.08
CA LEU A 90 2.88 -1.13 -5.07
C LEU A 90 3.46 -0.82 -6.44
N SER A 91 3.41 0.45 -6.84
CA SER A 91 4.21 0.89 -7.99
C SER A 91 5.68 0.53 -7.81
N HIS A 92 6.34 0.13 -8.90
CA HIS A 92 7.76 -0.21 -8.86
C HIS A 92 8.61 0.98 -8.39
N PHE A 93 9.39 0.77 -7.33
CA PHE A 93 10.41 1.70 -6.83
C PHE A 93 11.80 1.07 -6.94
N SER A 94 12.85 1.88 -6.73
CA SER A 94 14.23 1.45 -6.88
C SER A 94 14.57 0.26 -5.99
N LYS A 95 15.16 -0.77 -6.60
CA LYS A 95 15.72 -1.95 -5.92
C LYS A 95 16.73 -1.60 -4.82
N TYR A 96 17.33 -0.41 -4.87
CA TYR A 96 18.33 0.03 -3.90
C TYR A 96 17.71 0.40 -2.55
N ILE A 97 16.39 0.61 -2.47
CA ILE A 97 15.68 0.91 -1.22
C ILE A 97 15.83 -0.20 -0.18
N PHE A 98 15.80 -1.48 -0.59
CA PHE A 98 16.03 -2.62 0.30
C PHE A 98 17.35 -3.36 0.04
N GLY A 99 18.22 -2.77 -0.77
CA GLY A 99 19.48 -3.39 -1.17
C GLY A 99 19.33 -4.44 -2.26
N GLU A 100 20.44 -4.77 -2.92
CA GLU A 100 20.44 -5.67 -4.08
C GLU A 100 20.09 -7.12 -3.74
N GLY A 101 20.18 -7.55 -2.47
CA GLY A 101 19.86 -8.91 -2.02
C GLY A 101 18.37 -9.22 -1.91
N ILE A 102 17.51 -8.20 -1.95
CA ILE A 102 16.06 -8.34 -2.06
C ILE A 102 15.61 -8.41 -3.53
N LYS A 103 16.55 -8.24 -4.48
CA LYS A 103 16.32 -8.61 -5.87
C LYS A 103 16.27 -10.13 -6.00
N ASP A 104 15.18 -10.61 -6.58
CA ASP A 104 15.18 -11.44 -7.80
C ASP A 104 13.94 -12.32 -7.94
N HIS A 105 12.91 -12.12 -7.13
CA HIS A 105 11.64 -12.80 -7.37
C HIS A 105 10.68 -11.82 -8.02
N LYS A 106 10.86 -11.80 -9.34
CA LYS A 106 9.98 -11.23 -10.35
C LYS A 106 8.54 -11.58 -10.00
N LEU A 107 7.84 -10.63 -9.40
CA LEU A 107 6.43 -10.51 -9.61
C LEU A 107 6.10 -9.12 -10.06
N ILE A 108 5.86 -9.05 -11.36
CA ILE A 108 5.36 -7.87 -12.02
C ILE A 108 3.88 -8.15 -12.24
N TYR A 109 3.04 -7.68 -11.32
CA TYR A 109 1.63 -7.52 -11.63
C TYR A 109 1.54 -6.45 -12.71
N ASN A 110 1.04 -6.81 -13.88
CA ASN A 110 0.84 -5.87 -14.98
C ASN A 110 -0.62 -5.41 -15.01
N GLU A 111 -0.81 -4.10 -14.97
CA GLU A 111 -2.08 -3.45 -15.19
C GLU A 111 -1.89 -2.38 -16.27
N GLY A 112 -2.32 -2.71 -17.49
CA GLY A 112 -2.04 -1.91 -18.67
C GLY A 112 -0.53 -1.87 -18.96
N ASN A 113 0.03 -0.66 -19.08
CA ASN A 113 1.47 -0.43 -19.31
C ASN A 113 2.26 -0.24 -18.02
N SER A 114 1.68 -0.56 -16.86
CA SER A 114 2.29 -0.34 -15.55
C SER A 114 2.57 -1.66 -14.85
N SER A 115 3.75 -1.71 -14.24
CA SER A 115 4.31 -2.85 -13.53
C SER A 115 4.34 -2.55 -12.03
N TYR A 116 3.83 -3.49 -11.23
CA TYR A 116 3.70 -3.34 -9.77
C TYR A 116 4.35 -4.51 -9.04
N TYR A 117 4.90 -4.22 -7.87
CA TYR A 117 5.27 -5.23 -6.89
C TYR A 117 4.04 -5.71 -6.14
N VAL A 118 4.00 -6.99 -5.78
CA VAL A 118 2.95 -7.59 -4.96
C VAL A 118 3.57 -8.32 -3.78
N TYR A 119 3.10 -7.99 -2.57
CA TYR A 119 3.47 -8.65 -1.32
C TYR A 119 2.22 -9.15 -0.62
N GLU A 120 2.26 -10.33 -0.03
CA GLU A 120 1.25 -10.71 0.95
C GLU A 120 1.60 -10.07 2.30
N LEU A 121 0.62 -9.40 2.91
CA LEU A 121 0.73 -8.82 4.24
C LEU A 121 0.45 -9.89 5.28
N VAL A 122 1.49 -10.34 5.98
CA VAL A 122 1.39 -11.32 7.05
C VAL A 122 1.60 -10.61 8.38
N LYS A 123 0.64 -10.70 9.29
CA LYS A 123 0.81 -10.15 10.63
C LYS A 123 1.92 -10.91 11.36
N ASP A 124 2.92 -10.20 11.87
CA ASP A 124 4.05 -10.74 12.62
C ASP A 124 4.27 -9.91 13.89
N GLY A 125 3.74 -10.40 15.01
CA GLY A 125 3.73 -9.67 16.28
C GLY A 125 3.00 -8.31 16.17
N GLU A 126 3.74 -7.24 16.46
CA GLU A 126 3.27 -5.85 16.36
C GLU A 126 3.45 -5.25 14.96
N GLY A 127 4.15 -5.95 14.05
CA GLY A 127 4.42 -5.50 12.69
C GLY A 127 3.72 -6.31 11.61
N LEU A 128 4.06 -5.97 10.36
CA LEU A 128 3.63 -6.68 9.16
C LEU A 128 4.86 -7.18 8.41
N ASN A 129 4.92 -8.48 8.13
CA ASN A 129 5.90 -9.03 7.20
C ASN A 129 5.37 -8.88 5.75
N LEU A 130 6.20 -8.33 4.87
CA LEU A 130 5.96 -8.30 3.43
C LEU A 130 6.51 -9.60 2.83
N ALA A 131 5.65 -10.61 2.77
CA ALA A 131 6.01 -11.89 2.15
C ALA A 131 6.01 -11.72 0.63
N ILE A 132 7.12 -12.06 0.00
CA ILE A 132 7.23 -12.03 -1.46
C ILE A 132 6.36 -13.15 -2.03
N CYS A 133 5.54 -12.81 -3.01
CA CYS A 133 4.78 -13.81 -3.76
C CYS A 133 5.55 -14.27 -5.00
N ASP A 134 5.25 -15.48 -5.47
CA ASP A 134 5.59 -16.03 -6.77
C ASP A 134 4.31 -16.14 -7.61
N GLY A 135 4.41 -15.74 -8.87
CA GLY A 135 3.30 -15.74 -9.80
C GLY A 135 3.78 -15.34 -11.19
N ASP A 136 4.81 -16.00 -11.68
CA ASP A 136 5.24 -15.88 -13.08
C ASP A 136 4.01 -15.80 -14.02
N GLY A 137 3.88 -14.68 -14.75
CA GLY A 137 2.72 -14.40 -15.61
C GLY A 137 1.43 -13.92 -14.93
N PHE A 138 1.49 -13.37 -13.69
CA PHE A 138 0.30 -12.90 -12.98
C PHE A 138 -0.22 -11.55 -13.51
N GLU A 139 -1.40 -11.56 -14.13
CA GLU A 139 -2.06 -10.37 -14.71
C GLU A 139 -3.20 -9.85 -13.83
N LYS A 140 -3.67 -8.61 -14.13
CA LYS A 140 -4.79 -7.94 -13.43
C LYS A 140 -6.02 -8.81 -13.16
N ASN A 141 -6.34 -9.71 -14.08
CA ASN A 141 -7.57 -10.51 -14.03
C ASN A 141 -7.40 -11.85 -13.30
N HIS A 142 -6.19 -12.17 -12.82
CA HIS A 142 -5.96 -13.38 -12.04
C HIS A 142 -6.39 -13.18 -10.59
N ASP A 143 -6.98 -14.23 -10.02
CA ASP A 143 -7.34 -14.26 -8.61
C ASP A 143 -6.07 -14.27 -7.75
N PHE A 144 -5.92 -13.31 -6.82
CA PHE A 144 -4.72 -13.19 -5.98
C PHE A 144 -4.50 -14.39 -5.07
N LYS A 145 -5.55 -15.17 -4.75
CA LYS A 145 -5.42 -16.45 -4.03
C LYS A 145 -4.53 -17.49 -4.73
N LEU A 146 -4.26 -17.32 -6.03
CA LEU A 146 -3.37 -18.19 -6.80
C LEU A 146 -1.89 -17.83 -6.60
N LEU A 147 -1.59 -16.65 -6.06
CA LEU A 147 -0.25 -16.25 -5.67
C LEU A 147 0.23 -17.14 -4.54
N LYS A 148 1.39 -17.76 -4.74
CA LYS A 148 2.05 -18.57 -3.70
C LYS A 148 3.15 -17.74 -3.07
N ARG A 149 3.40 -17.90 -1.78
CA ARG A 149 4.58 -17.29 -1.17
C ARG A 149 5.85 -17.88 -1.75
N TYR A 150 6.85 -17.04 -1.96
CA TYR A 150 8.15 -17.47 -2.42
C TYR A 150 8.94 -18.10 -1.25
N GLU A 151 9.01 -19.43 -1.22
CA GLU A 151 9.53 -20.19 -0.08
C GLU A 151 11.03 -20.00 0.20
N LYS A 152 11.81 -19.49 -0.76
CA LYS A 152 13.26 -19.28 -0.61
C LYS A 152 13.65 -17.83 -0.29
N GLN A 153 12.70 -17.03 0.19
CA GLN A 153 12.97 -15.66 0.62
C GLN A 153 14.09 -15.66 1.67
N LYS A 154 15.22 -15.02 1.35
CA LYS A 154 16.40 -14.98 2.24
C LYS A 154 16.32 -13.91 3.32
N SER A 155 15.55 -12.84 3.08
CA SER A 155 15.43 -11.70 3.96
C SER A 155 13.96 -11.30 4.11
N ASP A 156 13.49 -11.23 5.36
CA ASP A 156 12.15 -10.75 5.71
C ASP A 156 12.14 -9.22 5.73
N ILE A 157 11.23 -8.63 4.94
CA ILE A 157 10.99 -7.19 4.97
C ILE A 157 9.84 -6.95 5.95
N ARG A 158 10.14 -6.36 7.11
CA ARG A 158 9.13 -6.06 8.13
C ARG A 158 8.78 -4.59 8.13
N LEU A 159 7.48 -4.28 8.11
CA LEU A 159 6.94 -2.96 8.37
C LEU A 159 6.56 -2.88 9.84
N ILE A 160 7.19 -1.97 10.57
CA ILE A 160 6.84 -1.65 11.95
C ILE A 160 6.33 -0.21 11.97
N GLU A 161 5.15 0.02 12.55
CA GLU A 161 4.55 1.36 12.64
C GLU A 161 5.55 2.31 13.30
N ASN A 162 5.77 3.45 12.67
CA ASN A 162 6.66 4.48 13.18
C ASN A 162 5.85 5.44 14.04
N ASP A 163 5.86 5.19 15.35
CA ASP A 163 5.33 6.13 16.34
C ASP A 163 6.31 7.30 16.46
N ASN A 164 6.16 8.32 15.60
CA ASN A 164 6.78 9.63 15.75
C ASN A 164 5.85 10.57 16.52
#